data_AF-A0A7U6Y9C2-F1
#
_entry.id   AF-A0A7U6Y9C2-F1
#
_cell.length_a   1.000
_cell.length_b   1.000
_cell.length_c   1.000
_cell.angle_alpha   90.00
_cell.angle_beta   90.00
_cell.angle_gamma   90.00
#
_symmetry.space_group_name_H-M   'P 1'
#
loop_
_entity.id
_entity.type
_entity.pdbx_description
1 polymer ?
#
loop_
_entity_poly.entity_id
_entity_poly.type
_entity_poly.pdbx_seq_one_letter_code
_entity_poly.pdbx_strand_id
1 'polypeptide(L)'
;MACVYAAKSKSLGEWGGDVGLTAHLYKLGVFDGTPEEAVAALNDGKLCGHDDWVLMKAESPDDLPDETALIERLARKEKLVDPRIYPGIRGAVGIFKIKIANVENSILVKEALEGRPTKIKKAKPAEIGAYLISNALR
;
A
#
# COMPACT_ATOMS: atom_id res chain seq x y z
N MET A 1 -15.33 -2.06 13.50
CA MET A 1 -15.70 -1.96 12.08
C MET A 1 -14.42 -2.11 11.32
N ALA A 2 -14.31 -3.15 10.49
CA ALA A 2 -13.05 -3.44 9.82
C ALA A 2 -12.76 -2.40 8.72
N CYS A 3 -11.49 -2.12 8.51
CA CYS A 3 -11.01 -1.26 7.43
C CYS A 3 -9.87 -1.92 6.68
N VAL A 4 -9.81 -1.69 5.37
CA VAL A 4 -8.60 -1.90 4.58
C VAL A 4 -7.79 -0.62 4.61
N TYR A 5 -6.50 -0.72 4.88
CA TYR A 5 -5.60 0.42 4.95
C TYR A 5 -4.37 0.21 4.07
N ALA A 6 -3.84 1.34 3.60
CA ALA A 6 -2.55 1.44 2.97
C ALA A 6 -1.66 2.35 3.82
N ALA A 7 -0.48 1.87 4.17
CA ALA A 7 0.50 2.59 4.98
C ALA A 7 1.89 2.57 4.32
N LYS A 8 2.73 3.53 4.70
CA LYS A 8 4.16 3.55 4.32
C LYS A 8 5.03 3.80 5.54
N SER A 9 6.27 3.34 5.49
CA SER A 9 7.35 3.73 6.39
C SER A 9 8.46 4.40 5.57
N LYS A 10 9.06 5.48 6.08
CA LYS A 10 10.18 6.16 5.41
C LYS A 10 11.42 5.28 5.48
N SER A 11 11.71 4.75 6.67
CA SER A 11 12.86 3.86 6.91
C SER A 11 12.78 2.58 6.08
N LEU A 12 11.59 2.00 5.91
CA LEU A 12 11.39 0.85 5.03
C LEU A 12 11.69 1.21 3.56
N GLY A 13 11.26 2.39 3.12
CA GLY A 13 11.56 2.87 1.76
C GLY A 13 13.05 3.09 1.53
N GLU A 14 13.75 3.71 2.49
CA GLU A 14 15.22 3.90 2.43
C GLU A 14 15.94 2.57 2.31
N TRP A 15 15.64 1.63 3.22
CA TRP A 15 16.18 0.26 3.15
C TRP A 15 15.87 -0.42 1.81
N GLY A 16 14.63 -0.26 1.31
CA GLY A 16 14.22 -0.79 0.00
C GLY A 16 15.04 -0.23 -1.16
N GLY A 17 15.47 1.03 -1.07
CA GLY A 17 16.42 1.64 -2.01
C GLY A 17 17.79 0.98 -1.93
N ASP A 18 18.31 0.81 -0.71
CA ASP A 18 19.65 0.26 -0.45
C ASP A 18 19.81 -1.18 -0.95
N VAL A 19 18.76 -2.00 -0.85
CA VAL A 19 18.77 -3.40 -1.31
C VAL A 19 18.36 -3.59 -2.78
N GLY A 20 18.24 -2.50 -3.55
CA GLY A 20 17.92 -2.55 -4.98
C GLY A 20 16.45 -2.86 -5.30
N LEU A 21 15.54 -2.73 -4.34
CA LEU A 21 14.09 -2.84 -4.58
C LEU A 21 13.53 -1.55 -5.18
N THR A 22 13.19 -0.60 -4.32
CA THR A 22 12.66 0.75 -4.62
C THR A 22 12.38 1.44 -3.28
N ALA A 23 12.34 2.78 -3.28
CA ALA A 23 11.83 3.55 -2.14
C ALA A 23 10.30 3.52 -2.02
N HIS A 24 9.60 2.98 -3.02
CA HIS A 24 8.15 2.92 -3.10
C HIS A 24 7.61 1.58 -2.59
N LEU A 25 7.81 1.36 -1.29
CA LEU A 25 7.27 0.21 -0.56
C LEU A 25 6.07 0.63 0.28
N TYR A 26 5.00 -0.16 0.23
CA TYR A 26 3.74 0.12 0.92
C TYR A 26 3.19 -1.15 1.56
N LYS A 27 2.62 -1.03 2.76
CA LYS A 27 1.84 -2.09 3.41
C LYS A 27 0.38 -1.92 3.01
N LEU A 28 -0.24 -3.00 2.52
CA LEU A 28 -1.68 -3.16 2.47
C LEU A 28 -2.08 -4.15 3.56
N GLY A 29 -3.08 -3.83 4.36
CA GLY A 29 -3.63 -4.75 5.36
C GLY A 29 -5.09 -4.48 5.68
N VAL A 30 -5.66 -5.40 6.45
CA VAL A 30 -6.97 -5.25 7.07
C VAL A 30 -6.78 -5.06 8.56
N PHE A 31 -7.61 -4.24 9.18
CA PHE A 31 -7.62 -4.05 10.63
C PHE A 31 -9.05 -4.03 11.13
N ASP A 32 -9.33 -4.74 12.22
CA ASP A 32 -10.62 -4.64 12.90
C ASP A 32 -10.59 -3.50 13.92
N GLY A 33 -11.01 -2.31 13.47
CA GLY A 33 -10.91 -1.08 14.24
C GLY A 33 -10.68 0.13 13.34
N THR A 34 -10.20 1.21 13.94
CA THR A 34 -9.93 2.46 13.21
C THR A 34 -8.61 2.40 12.43
N PRO A 35 -8.51 3.13 11.31
CA PRO A 35 -7.26 3.24 10.55
C PRO A 35 -6.08 3.78 11.38
N GLU A 36 -6.35 4.64 12.35
CA GLU A 36 -5.36 5.21 13.25
C GLU A 36 -4.79 4.15 14.21
N GLU A 37 -5.66 3.31 14.78
CA GLU A 37 -5.26 2.14 15.58
C GLU A 37 -4.45 1.14 14.77
N ALA A 38 -4.77 0.96 13.49
CA ALA A 38 -4.00 0.09 12.61
C ALA A 38 -2.54 0.56 12.51
N VAL A 39 -2.31 1.86 12.27
CA VAL A 39 -0.95 2.42 12.19
C VAL A 39 -0.26 2.45 13.54
N ALA A 40 -0.98 2.73 14.62
CA ALA A 40 -0.43 2.62 15.98
C ALA A 40 0.07 1.19 16.24
N ALA A 41 -0.72 0.16 15.89
CA ALA A 41 -0.32 -1.23 16.02
C ALA A 41 0.91 -1.59 15.16
N LEU A 42 1.04 -1.03 13.96
CA LEU A 42 2.24 -1.20 13.13
C LEU A 42 3.50 -0.64 13.81
N ASN A 43 3.37 0.54 14.42
CA ASN A 43 4.47 1.22 15.09
C ASN A 43 4.85 0.54 16.40
N ASP A 44 3.87 0.19 17.23
CA ASP A 44 4.09 -0.51 18.50
C ASP A 44 4.69 -1.91 18.28
N GLY A 45 4.18 -2.63 17.28
CA GLY A 45 4.70 -3.93 16.86
C GLY A 45 6.04 -3.87 16.12
N LYS A 46 6.52 -2.66 15.79
CA LYS A 46 7.71 -2.41 14.97
C LYS A 46 7.73 -3.26 13.71
N LEU A 47 6.64 -3.24 12.93
CA LEU A 47 6.55 -4.06 11.72
C LEU A 47 7.73 -3.76 10.78
N CYS A 48 8.35 -4.81 10.23
CA CYS A 48 9.61 -4.73 9.47
C CYS A 48 10.81 -4.15 10.26
N GLY A 49 10.71 -4.02 11.59
CA GLY A 49 11.71 -3.37 12.42
C GLY A 49 11.63 -1.85 12.47
N HIS A 50 10.53 -1.26 12.03
CA HIS A 50 10.35 0.19 11.93
C HIS A 50 9.10 0.66 12.67
N ASP A 51 9.14 1.88 13.21
CA ASP A 51 8.10 2.53 14.01
C ASP A 51 7.69 3.91 13.46
N ASP A 52 8.02 4.17 12.20
CA ASP A 52 7.72 5.41 11.46
C ASP A 52 6.62 5.22 10.41
N TRP A 53 5.69 4.29 10.65
CA TRP A 53 4.56 4.03 9.75
C TRP A 53 3.56 5.17 9.78
N VAL A 54 3.09 5.54 8.59
CA VAL A 54 2.13 6.62 8.34
C VAL A 54 1.00 6.11 7.46
N LEU A 55 -0.24 6.42 7.86
CA LEU A 55 -1.43 6.13 7.09
C LEU A 55 -1.46 6.93 5.79
N MET A 56 -1.70 6.25 4.68
CA MET A 56 -1.80 6.88 3.36
C MET A 56 -3.25 7.02 2.94
N LYS A 57 -4.02 5.96 3.13
CA LYS A 57 -5.45 5.89 2.86
C LYS A 57 -6.04 4.70 3.63
N ALA A 58 -7.30 4.80 4.01
CA ALA A 58 -8.10 3.67 4.45
C ALA A 58 -9.51 3.77 3.88
N GLU A 59 -10.16 2.62 3.74
CA GLU A 59 -11.56 2.49 3.35
C GLU A 59 -12.20 1.36 4.15
N SER A 60 -13.49 1.50 4.45
CA SER A 60 -14.27 0.50 5.17
C SER A 60 -15.48 0.10 4.31
N PRO A 61 -15.26 -0.74 3.28
CA PRO A 61 -16.35 -1.24 2.44
C PRO A 61 -17.28 -2.14 3.25
N ASP A 62 -18.57 -2.16 2.88
CA ASP A 62 -19.60 -2.96 3.56
C ASP A 62 -19.33 -4.48 3.46
N ASP A 63 -18.77 -4.93 2.33
CA ASP A 63 -18.31 -6.30 2.10
C ASP A 63 -16.79 -6.32 1.96
N LEU A 64 -16.10 -6.50 3.10
CA LEU A 64 -14.65 -6.53 3.15
C LEU A 64 -14.13 -7.97 3.01
N PRO A 65 -13.39 -8.30 1.93
CA PRO A 65 -12.78 -9.62 1.78
C PRO A 65 -11.65 -9.84 2.79
N ASP A 66 -11.27 -11.09 3.00
CA ASP A 66 -10.11 -11.47 3.82
C ASP A 66 -8.81 -10.80 3.35
N GLU A 67 -7.92 -10.49 4.31
CA GLU A 67 -6.62 -9.85 4.02
C GLU A 67 -5.81 -10.63 2.98
N THR A 68 -5.79 -11.96 3.06
CA THR A 68 -5.11 -12.81 2.08
C THR A 68 -5.68 -12.65 0.68
N ALA A 69 -7.01 -12.60 0.53
CA ALA A 69 -7.65 -12.42 -0.78
C ALA A 69 -7.33 -11.04 -1.37
N LEU A 70 -7.29 -9.99 -0.54
CA LEU A 70 -6.91 -8.64 -0.97
C LEU A 70 -5.44 -8.59 -1.43
N ILE A 71 -4.53 -9.23 -0.67
CA ILE A 71 -3.11 -9.33 -1.02
C ILE A 71 -2.94 -10.08 -2.35
N GLU A 72 -3.62 -11.21 -2.52
CA GLU A 72 -3.55 -12.00 -3.76
C GLU A 72 -4.09 -11.23 -4.98
N ARG A 73 -5.19 -10.50 -4.83
CA ARG A 73 -5.74 -9.65 -5.90
C ARG A 73 -4.76 -8.55 -6.29
N LEU A 74 -4.19 -7.84 -5.31
CA LEU A 74 -3.21 -6.80 -5.59
C LEU A 74 -1.92 -7.37 -6.20
N ALA A 75 -1.50 -8.56 -5.77
CA ALA A 75 -0.30 -9.25 -6.29
C ALA A 75 -0.41 -9.63 -7.78
N ARG A 76 -1.61 -9.68 -8.36
CA ARG A 76 -1.80 -9.85 -9.81
C ARG A 76 -1.41 -8.62 -10.62
N LYS A 77 -1.41 -7.43 -10.00
CA LYS A 77 -1.09 -6.15 -10.66
C LYS A 77 0.26 -5.58 -10.24
N GLU A 78 0.61 -5.73 -8.97
CA GLU A 78 1.80 -5.14 -8.37
C GLU A 78 2.68 -6.22 -7.73
N LYS A 79 3.98 -5.94 -7.62
CA LYS A 79 4.94 -6.94 -7.14
C LYS A 79 4.88 -7.05 -5.62
N LEU A 80 4.41 -8.20 -5.12
CA LEU A 80 4.53 -8.57 -3.71
C LEU A 80 6.00 -8.81 -3.35
N VAL A 81 6.45 -8.24 -2.23
CA VAL A 81 7.80 -8.45 -1.70
C VAL A 81 7.80 -9.72 -0.84
N ASP A 82 8.58 -10.72 -1.24
CA ASP A 82 8.69 -11.98 -0.50
C ASP A 82 9.68 -11.84 0.68
N PRO A 83 9.23 -12.08 1.94
CA PRO A 83 10.10 -12.04 3.11
C PRO A 83 11.26 -13.04 3.08
N ARG A 84 11.14 -14.13 2.32
CA ARG A 84 12.19 -15.15 2.17
C ARG A 84 13.35 -14.64 1.34
N ILE A 85 13.05 -13.80 0.34
CA ILE A 85 14.06 -13.16 -0.51
C ILE A 85 14.65 -11.94 0.21
N TYR A 86 13.82 -11.21 0.95
CA TYR A 86 14.20 -9.99 1.61
C TYR A 86 14.01 -10.08 3.14
N PRO A 87 15.01 -10.56 3.90
CA PRO A 87 14.87 -10.76 5.34
C PRO A 87 14.64 -9.47 6.14
N GLY A 88 14.92 -8.30 5.55
CA GLY A 88 14.71 -6.99 6.18
C GLY A 88 13.27 -6.69 6.54
N ILE A 89 12.28 -7.30 5.87
CA ILE A 89 10.86 -7.15 6.26
C ILE A 89 10.41 -8.10 7.37
N ARG A 90 11.31 -8.91 7.93
CA ARG A 90 11.10 -9.74 9.14
C ARG A 90 9.83 -10.63 9.10
N GLY A 91 9.52 -11.19 7.94
CA GLY A 91 8.33 -12.05 7.77
C GLY A 91 7.02 -11.28 7.54
N ALA A 92 7.04 -9.95 7.44
CA ALA A 92 5.85 -9.14 7.21
C ALA A 92 5.20 -9.47 5.86
N VAL A 93 3.89 -9.71 5.87
CA VAL A 93 3.09 -9.96 4.67
C VAL A 93 2.41 -8.68 4.18
N GLY A 94 2.00 -8.65 2.92
CA GLY A 94 1.28 -7.51 2.34
C GLY A 94 2.16 -6.28 2.05
N ILE A 95 3.47 -6.46 1.91
CA ILE A 95 4.39 -5.41 1.47
C ILE A 95 4.50 -5.45 -0.06
N PHE A 96 4.18 -4.34 -0.71
CA PHE A 96 4.20 -4.23 -2.16
C PHE A 96 5.25 -3.25 -2.65
N LYS A 97 5.97 -3.65 -3.70
CA LYS A 97 6.81 -2.78 -4.52
C LYS A 97 5.94 -2.15 -5.60
N ILE A 98 5.84 -0.82 -5.56
CA ILE A 98 5.00 -0.06 -6.47
C ILE A 98 5.83 0.73 -7.47
N LYS A 99 5.47 0.62 -8.74
CA LYS A 99 6.00 1.49 -9.78
C LYS A 99 5.10 2.73 -9.88
N ILE A 100 5.61 3.90 -9.52
CA ILE A 100 4.83 5.16 -9.52
C ILE A 100 4.18 5.44 -10.88
N ALA A 101 4.84 5.09 -11.98
CA ALA A 101 4.25 5.21 -13.32
C ALA A 101 2.93 4.44 -13.49
N ASN A 102 2.74 3.29 -12.82
CA ASN A 102 1.47 2.54 -12.86
C ASN A 102 0.35 3.32 -12.17
N VAL A 103 0.68 3.96 -11.03
CA VAL A 103 -0.25 4.81 -10.28
C VAL A 103 -0.65 6.01 -11.12
N GLU A 104 0.33 6.72 -11.69
CA GLU A 104 0.10 7.89 -12.55
C GLU A 104 -0.75 7.54 -13.78
N ASN A 105 -0.45 6.42 -14.44
CA ASN A 105 -1.26 5.92 -15.55
C ASN A 105 -2.70 5.58 -15.12
N SER A 106 -2.87 4.96 -13.95
CA SER A 106 -4.22 4.66 -13.44
C SER A 106 -5.01 5.92 -13.09
N ILE A 107 -4.35 6.97 -12.58
CA ILE A 107 -4.98 8.28 -12.32
C ILE A 107 -5.39 8.91 -13.65
N LEU A 108 -4.49 8.92 -14.65
CA LEU A 108 -4.75 9.47 -15.98
C LEU A 108 -5.96 8.81 -16.65
N VAL A 109 -6.05 7.48 -16.59
CA VAL A 109 -7.18 6.71 -17.15
C VAL A 109 -8.48 7.04 -16.41
N LYS A 110 -8.45 7.18 -15.07
CA LYS A 110 -9.63 7.59 -14.29
C LYS A 110 -10.10 8.99 -14.68
N GLU A 111 -9.19 9.98 -14.77
CA GLU A 111 -9.52 11.35 -15.18
C GLU A 111 -10.09 11.39 -16.61
N ALA A 112 -9.54 10.61 -17.53
CA ALA A 112 -10.00 10.52 -18.91
C ALA A 112 -11.44 9.97 -19.00
N LEU A 113 -11.75 8.91 -18.25
CA LEU A 113 -13.09 8.32 -18.19
C LEU A 113 -14.14 9.27 -17.59
N GLU A 114 -13.71 10.19 -16.71
CA GLU A 114 -14.57 11.20 -16.09
C GLU A 114 -14.68 12.50 -16.91
N GLY A 115 -14.09 12.55 -18.11
CA GLY A 115 -14.12 13.73 -18.98
C GLY A 115 -13.31 14.92 -18.44
N ARG A 116 -12.40 14.69 -17.48
CA ARG A 116 -11.54 15.72 -16.90
C ARG A 116 -10.28 15.93 -17.77
N PRO A 117 -9.66 17.12 -17.76
CA PRO A 117 -8.45 17.38 -18.53
C PRO A 117 -7.30 16.49 -18.03
N THR A 118 -6.85 15.59 -18.90
CA THR A 118 -5.78 14.62 -18.65
C THR A 118 -4.43 15.31 -18.60
N LYS A 119 -3.92 15.55 -17.38
CA LYS A 119 -2.53 15.99 -17.18
C LYS A 119 -1.81 14.96 -16.34
N ILE A 120 -0.62 14.54 -16.78
CA ILE A 120 0.26 13.71 -15.95
C ILE A 120 0.66 14.56 -14.74
N LYS A 121 0.12 14.20 -13.58
CA LYS A 121 0.46 14.80 -12.30
C LYS A 121 1.27 13.78 -11.51
N LYS A 122 2.24 14.26 -10.75
CA LYS A 122 2.99 13.44 -9.81
C LYS A 122 2.03 12.87 -8.76
N ALA A 123 2.01 11.54 -8.62
CA ALA A 123 1.11 10.87 -7.70
C ALA A 123 1.36 11.33 -6.25
N LYS A 124 0.30 11.80 -5.58
CA LYS A 124 0.33 12.16 -4.16
C LYS A 124 0.28 10.90 -3.28
N PRO A 125 0.79 10.97 -2.03
CA PRO A 125 0.68 9.88 -1.06
C PRO A 125 -0.72 9.26 -0.95
N ALA A 126 -1.75 10.11 -0.79
CA ALA A 126 -3.14 9.64 -0.67
C ALA A 126 -3.65 8.95 -1.95
N GLU A 127 -3.20 9.37 -3.12
CA GLU A 127 -3.58 8.78 -4.41
C GLU A 127 -2.94 7.40 -4.61
N ILE A 128 -1.71 7.22 -4.14
CA ILE A 128 -1.04 5.92 -4.12
C ILE A 128 -1.81 4.96 -3.19
N GLY A 129 -2.18 5.41 -1.99
CA GLY A 129 -3.00 4.61 -1.07
C GLY A 129 -4.35 4.22 -1.67
N ALA A 130 -5.05 5.17 -2.30
CA ALA A 130 -6.32 4.91 -2.98
C ALA A 130 -6.17 3.96 -4.18
N TYR A 131 -5.06 4.03 -4.92
CA TYR A 131 -4.75 3.09 -5.99
C TYR A 131 -4.57 1.66 -5.47
N LEU A 132 -3.85 1.48 -4.36
CA LEU A 132 -3.64 0.17 -3.74
C LEU A 132 -4.95 -0.46 -3.30
N ILE A 133 -5.75 0.29 -2.53
CA ILE A 133 -7.04 -0.16 -2.01
C ILE A 133 -8.01 -0.45 -3.16
N SER A 134 -8.14 0.46 -4.13
CA SER A 134 -9.01 0.29 -5.29
C SER A 134 -8.66 -0.94 -6.14
N ASN A 135 -7.39 -1.34 -6.20
CA ASN A 135 -6.98 -2.53 -6.96
C ASN A 135 -7.06 -3.83 -6.15
N ALA A 136 -6.99 -3.74 -4.82
CA ALA A 136 -7.20 -4.89 -3.95
C ALA A 136 -8.69 -5.25 -3.85
N LEU A 137 -9.58 -4.25 -3.84
CA LEU A 137 -11.03 -4.44 -3.74
C LEU A 137 -11.69 -4.89 -5.06
N ARG A 138 -11.06 -4.65 -6.21
CA ARG A 138 -11.61 -4.96 -7.55
C ARG A 138 -11.14 -6.29 -8.11
#